data_AF-A0A3N5JNZ0-F1
#
_entry.id   AF-A0A3N5JNZ0-F1
#
_cell.length_a   1.000
_cell.length_b   1.000
_cell.length_c   1.000
_cell.angle_alpha   90.00
_cell.angle_beta   90.00
_cell.angle_gamma   90.00
#
_symmetry.space_group_name_H-M   'P 1'
#
loop_
_entity.id
_entity.type
_entity.pdbx_description
1 polymer ?
#
loop_
_entity_poly.entity_id
_entity_poly.type
_entity_poly.pdbx_seq_one_letter_code
_entity_poly.pdbx_strand_id
1 'polypeptide(L)'
;MNQRSDKVNVQIQTSAGNTINFNDVEYGQTTSYQSTAAGNIVATAVIKNELISPTAKFYAEKDTRTTVIIQTGIPPTIRIDQ
;
A
#
# COMPACT_ATOMS: atom_id res chain seq x y z
N MET A 1 0.91 -5.44 4.07
CA MET A 1 1.58 -5.70 5.36
C MET A 1 2.39 -4.48 5.77
N ASN A 2 2.33 -4.09 7.04
CA ASN A 2 3.17 -3.03 7.57
C ASN A 2 4.38 -3.61 8.32
N GLN A 3 5.61 -3.31 7.88
CA GLN A 3 6.84 -3.69 8.59
C GLN A 3 7.42 -2.57 9.47
N ARG A 4 6.80 -1.38 9.48
CA ARG A 4 7.19 -0.24 10.33
C ARG A 4 6.63 -0.39 11.74
N SER A 5 7.37 0.08 12.74
CA SER A 5 6.90 0.16 14.13
C SER A 5 5.70 1.10 14.31
N ASP A 6 5.58 2.12 13.46
CA ASP A 6 4.49 3.09 13.49
C ASP A 6 3.24 2.59 12.77
N LYS A 7 2.08 3.16 13.11
CA LYS A 7 0.84 2.97 12.36
C LYS A 7 0.94 3.63 10.98
N VAL A 8 0.40 2.95 9.98
CA VAL A 8 0.43 3.40 8.58
C VAL A 8 -0.98 3.40 8.00
N ASN A 9 -1.32 4.49 7.31
CA ASN A 9 -2.47 4.53 6.42
C ASN A 9 -2.00 4.25 4.99
N VAL A 10 -2.70 3.39 4.26
CA VAL A 10 -2.39 3.07 2.87
C VAL A 10 -3.54 3.51 1.99
N GLN A 11 -3.23 4.30 0.98
CA GLN A 11 -4.16 4.69 -0.06
C GLN A 11 -3.80 3.95 -1.36
N ILE A 12 -4.77 3.28 -1.95
CA ILE A 12 -4.67 2.61 -3.24
C ILE A 12 -5.54 3.37 -4.24
N GLN A 13 -4.92 4.01 -5.21
CA GLN A 13 -5.61 4.70 -6.30
C GLN A 13 -5.57 3.82 -7.56
N THR A 14 -6.74 3.59 -8.14
CA THR A 14 -6.90 2.80 -9.37
C THR A 14 -7.02 3.71 -10.59
N SER A 15 -6.63 3.21 -11.77
CA SER A 15 -6.82 3.92 -13.04
C SER A 15 -8.28 4.23 -13.38
N ALA A 16 -9.23 3.50 -12.78
CA ALA A 16 -10.66 3.76 -12.91
C ALA A 16 -11.15 4.94 -12.05
N GLY A 17 -10.26 5.61 -11.31
CA GLY A 17 -10.60 6.74 -10.43
C GLY A 17 -11.06 6.34 -9.03
N ASN A 18 -11.18 5.04 -8.73
CA ASN A 18 -11.53 4.57 -7.39
C ASN A 18 -10.34 4.65 -6.44
N THR A 19 -10.62 5.00 -5.18
CA THR A 19 -9.64 5.05 -4.09
C THR A 19 -10.06 4.09 -2.98
N ILE A 20 -9.14 3.24 -2.54
CA ILE A 20 -9.33 2.34 -1.39
C ILE A 20 -8.37 2.78 -0.29
N ASN A 21 -8.89 2.99 0.91
CA ASN A 21 -8.10 3.40 2.07
C ASN A 21 -8.05 2.28 3.10
N PHE A 22 -6.85 1.98 3.58
CA PHE A 22 -6.60 1.12 4.74
C PHE A 22 -6.03 2.01 5.84
N ASN A 23 -6.75 2.14 6.95
CA ASN A 23 -6.35 3.03 8.04
C ASN A 23 -5.77 2.25 9.21
N ASP A 24 -4.86 2.89 9.94
CA ASP A 24 -4.29 2.44 11.21
C ASP A 24 -3.70 1.02 11.15
N VAL A 25 -3.02 0.67 10.05
CA VAL A 25 -2.36 -0.63 9.91
C VAL A 25 -1.18 -0.70 10.88
N GLU A 26 -1.29 -1.54 11.90
CA GLU A 26 -0.30 -1.70 12.96
C GLU A 26 0.94 -2.48 12.51
N TYR A 27 2.01 -2.41 13.30
CA TYR A 27 3.23 -3.16 13.02
C TYR A 27 2.96 -4.66 12.91
N GLY A 28 3.46 -5.28 11.85
CA GLY A 28 3.26 -6.71 11.54
C GLY A 28 1.87 -7.05 11.01
N GLN A 29 0.92 -6.10 11.03
CA GLN A 29 -0.45 -6.35 10.58
C GLN A 29 -0.52 -6.50 9.06
N THR A 30 -1.37 -7.42 8.62
CA THR A 30 -1.83 -7.56 7.23
C THR A 30 -3.33 -7.32 7.19
N THR A 31 -3.78 -6.61 6.16
CA THR A 31 -5.20 -6.32 5.92
C THR A 31 -5.83 -7.42 5.08
N SER A 32 -7.16 -7.52 5.11
CA SER A 32 -7.89 -8.36 4.17
C SER A 32 -7.70 -7.87 2.74
N TYR A 33 -7.71 -8.80 1.77
CA TYR A 33 -7.70 -8.47 0.35
C TYR A 33 -8.92 -7.61 -0.01
N GLN A 34 -8.72 -6.71 -0.97
CA GLN A 34 -9.77 -5.90 -1.59
C GLN A 34 -9.74 -6.12 -3.09
N SER A 35 -10.91 -6.20 -3.71
CA SER A 35 -11.02 -6.33 -5.17
C SER A 35 -10.91 -4.96 -5.84
N THR A 36 -10.15 -4.91 -6.94
CA THR A 36 -10.05 -3.73 -7.81
C THR A 36 -10.27 -4.12 -9.26
N ALA A 37 -10.57 -3.14 -10.11
CA ALA A 37 -10.42 -3.35 -11.54
C ALA A 37 -8.94 -3.62 -11.88
N ALA A 38 -8.70 -4.42 -12.92
CA ALA A 38 -7.36 -4.57 -13.49
C ALA A 38 -6.89 -3.23 -14.10
N GLY A 39 -5.60 -2.94 -14.02
CA GLY A 39 -5.03 -1.70 -14.53
C GLY A 39 -3.89 -1.16 -13.68
N ASN A 40 -3.48 0.08 -13.99
CA ASN A 40 -2.44 0.76 -13.24
C ASN A 40 -2.95 1.15 -11.86
N ILE A 41 -2.17 0.81 -10.83
CA ILE A 41 -2.44 1.15 -9.44
C ILE A 41 -1.28 1.97 -8.89
N VAL A 42 -1.63 2.99 -8.11
CA VAL A 42 -0.69 3.77 -7.30
C VAL A 42 -1.00 3.50 -5.83
N ALA A 43 -0.02 2.97 -5.10
CA ALA A 43 -0.09 2.74 -3.67
C ALA A 43 0.74 3.81 -2.95
N THR A 44 0.13 4.53 -2.02
CA THR A 44 0.77 5.57 -1.21
C THR A 44 0.60 5.23 0.26
N ALA A 45 1.71 5.19 1.02
CA ALA A 45 1.67 4.98 2.46
C ALA A 45 1.90 6.30 3.20
N VAL A 46 0.99 6.65 4.08
CA VAL A 46 1.08 7.80 4.99
C VAL A 46 1.44 7.27 6.37
N ILE A 47 2.68 7.52 6.79
CA ILE A 47 3.25 6.99 8.02
C ILE A 47 3.23 8.11 9.06
N LYS A 48 2.71 7.82 10.26
CA LYS A 48 2.68 8.82 11.33
C LYS A 48 4.11 9.24 11.71
N ASN A 49 4.31 10.54 11.91
CA ASN A 49 5.61 11.16 12.25
C ASN A 49 6.70 11.08 11.16
N GLU A 50 6.35 10.70 9.93
CA GLU A 50 7.24 10.79 8.77
C GLU A 50 6.78 11.91 7.83
N LEU A 51 7.74 12.67 7.30
CA LEU A 51 7.44 13.72 6.32
C LEU A 51 7.25 13.17 4.90
N ILE A 52 7.81 11.99 4.63
CA ILE A 52 7.79 11.38 3.30
C ILE A 52 6.75 10.27 3.27
N SER A 53 5.84 10.35 2.30
CA SER A 53 4.88 9.28 2.00
C SER A 53 5.42 8.44 0.84
N PRO A 54 5.98 7.24 1.07
CA PRO A 54 6.49 6.42 -0.02
C PRO A 54 5.34 6.01 -0.94
N THR A 55 5.66 5.92 -2.23
CA THR A 55 4.70 5.62 -3.28
C THR A 55 5.27 4.53 -4.18
N ALA A 56 4.44 3.54 -4.54
CA ALA A 56 4.78 2.54 -5.55
C ALA A 56 3.69 2.50 -6.63
N LYS A 57 4.11 2.20 -7.85
CA LYS A 57 3.22 1.99 -8.99
C LYS A 57 3.37 0.56 -9.49
N PHE A 58 2.26 -0.09 -9.78
CA PHE A 58 2.26 -1.43 -10.35
C PHE A 58 1.02 -1.65 -11.22
N TYR A 59 1.05 -2.69 -12.04
CA TYR A 59 -0.10 -3.10 -12.84
C TYR A 59 -0.79 -4.28 -12.13
N ALA A 60 -2.08 -4.11 -11.81
CA ALA A 60 -2.90 -5.18 -11.28
C ALA A 60 -3.51 -5.97 -12.44
N GLU A 61 -3.17 -7.25 -12.53
CA GLU A 61 -3.74 -8.17 -13.52
C GLU A 61 -5.04 -8.78 -13.01
N LYS A 62 -5.88 -9.21 -13.95
CA LYS A 62 -7.13 -9.91 -13.61
C LYS A 62 -6.80 -11.24 -12.92
N ASP A 63 -7.56 -11.56 -11.87
CA ASP A 63 -7.46 -12.80 -11.10
C ASP A 63 -6.11 -13.03 -10.38
N THR A 64 -5.28 -11.98 -10.25
CA THR A 64 -4.01 -11.99 -9.53
C THR A 64 -4.13 -11.35 -8.15
N ARG A 65 -3.39 -11.85 -7.16
CA ARG A 65 -3.33 -11.28 -5.81
C ARG A 65 -2.03 -10.56 -5.59
N THR A 66 -2.09 -9.26 -5.34
CA THR A 66 -0.91 -8.46 -5.00
C THR A 66 -0.90 -8.11 -3.52
N THR A 67 0.28 -8.16 -2.90
CA THR A 67 0.53 -7.70 -1.54
C THR A 67 1.39 -6.44 -1.58
N VAL A 68 0.86 -5.35 -1.00
CA VAL A 68 1.62 -4.12 -0.76
C VAL A 68 2.32 -4.24 0.59
N ILE A 69 3.64 -4.08 0.61
CA ILE A 69 4.47 -4.20 1.80
C ILE A 69 5.15 -2.85 2.08
N ILE A 70 4.85 -2.26 3.22
CA ILE A 70 5.55 -1.06 3.70
C ILE A 70 6.81 -1.52 4.41
N GLN A 71 7.97 -1.20 3.86
CA GLN A 71 9.26 -1.63 4.38
C GLN A 71 9.87 -0.60 5.33
N THR A 72 10.69 -1.08 6.26
CA THR A 72 11.55 -0.25 7.09
C THR A 72 12.67 0.39 6.26
N GLY A 73 13.06 1.62 6.60
CA GLY A 73 14.10 2.38 5.91
C GLY A 73 14.03 3.86 6.25
N ILE A 74 15.08 4.61 5.92
CA ILE A 74 15.13 6.08 6.00
C ILE A 74 15.67 6.60 4.65
N PRO A 75 14.81 7.01 3.70
CA PRO A 75 13.35 7.07 3.80
C PRO A 75 12.70 5.66 3.72
N PRO A 76 11.46 5.50 4.23
CA PRO A 76 10.70 4.26 4.08
C PRO A 76 10.38 4.00 2.59
N THR A 77 10.12 2.73 2.25
CA THR A 77 9.81 2.31 0.87
C THR A 77 8.59 1.39 0.82
N ILE A 78 7.99 1.24 -0.36
CA ILE A 78 6.94 0.26 -0.62
C ILE A 78 7.50 -0.81 -1.57
N ARG A 79 7.29 -2.07 -1.23
CA ARG A 79 7.51 -3.23 -2.10
C ARG A 79 6.18 -3.83 -2.54
N ILE A 80 6.14 -4.29 -3.77
CA ILE A 80 4.99 -4.96 -4.37
C ILE A 80 5.37 -6.41 -4.60
N ASP A 81 4.65 -7.33 -3.95
CA ASP A 81 4.79 -8.77 -4.16
C ASP A 81 3.53 -9.25 -4.91
N GLN A 82 3.70 -9.96 -6.03
CA GLN A 82 2.62 -10.49 -6.89
C GLN A 82 2.60 -12.02 -6.87
#